data_AF-A0A917C8P3-F1
#
_entry.id   AF-A0A917C8P3-F1
#
_cell.length_a   1.000
_cell.length_b   1.000
_cell.length_c   1.000
_cell.angle_alpha   90.00
_cell.angle_beta   90.00
_cell.angle_gamma   90.00
#
_symmetry.space_group_name_H-M   'P 1'
#
loop_
_entity.id
_entity.type
_entity.pdbx_description
1 polymer ?
#
loop_
_entity_poly.entity_id
_entity_poly.type
_entity_poly.pdbx_seq_one_letter_code
_entity_poly.pdbx_strand_id
1 'polypeptide(L)'
;MSSLIVIARNLNDSLTDYTTIHDGIFKKTLRKTVPIPFLFKAINFQELEQKLQTVHNDLSRYKTQVNDIRQSGSEDINKCNIFIEYVDKLIYAVQLLQGITRNLFLKSQGDNTYKLSEHTELVKRYETAVDAYYSLGDKMNSVFS
;
A
#
# COMPACT_ATOMS: atom_id res chain seq x y z
N MET A 1 -7.05 22.61 15.51
CA MET A 1 -7.20 21.60 14.44
C MET A 1 -6.95 20.25 15.09
N SER A 2 -7.88 19.29 14.97
CA SER A 2 -7.74 17.96 15.62
C SER A 2 -6.45 17.27 15.17
N SER A 3 -5.71 16.67 16.11
CA SER A 3 -4.48 15.93 15.82
C SER A 3 -4.76 14.78 14.85
N LEU A 4 -5.95 14.17 14.95
CA LEU A 4 -6.39 13.10 14.06
C LEU A 4 -6.59 13.57 12.61
N ILE A 5 -7.07 14.79 12.39
CA ILE A 5 -7.23 15.38 11.04
C ILE A 5 -5.87 15.61 10.38
N VAL A 6 -4.87 16.07 11.13
CA VAL A 6 -3.51 16.26 10.60
C VAL A 6 -2.92 14.92 10.16
N ILE A 7 -3.08 13.87 10.98
CA ILE A 7 -2.62 12.53 10.64
C ILE A 7 -3.37 11.98 9.41
N ALA A 8 -4.68 12.21 9.29
CA ALA A 8 -5.47 11.78 8.13
C ALA A 8 -5.04 12.45 6.82
N ARG A 9 -4.62 13.72 6.85
CA ARG A 9 -4.04 14.39 5.66
C ARG A 9 -2.72 13.75 5.26
N ASN A 10 -1.82 13.53 6.22
CA ASN A 10 -0.53 12.90 5.96
C ASN A 10 -0.69 11.45 5.43
N LEU A 11 -1.70 10.73 5.92
CA LEU A 11 -2.08 9.41 5.39
C LEU A 11 -2.48 9.50 3.90
N ASN A 12 -3.25 10.51 3.51
CA ASN A 12 -3.66 10.71 2.13
C ASN A 12 -2.47 11.00 1.20
N ASP A 13 -1.44 11.70 1.69
CA ASP A 13 -0.20 11.91 0.94
C ASP A 13 0.52 10.56 0.72
N SER A 14 0.69 9.75 1.76
CA SER A 14 1.27 8.40 1.62
C SER A 14 0.44 7.46 0.73
N LEU A 15 -0.90 7.60 0.73
CA LEU A 15 -1.78 6.88 -0.19
C LEU A 15 -1.55 7.31 -1.64
N THR A 16 -1.31 8.60 -1.88
CA THR A 16 -1.01 9.14 -3.22
C THR A 16 0.33 8.60 -3.75
N ASP A 17 1.35 8.52 -2.90
CA ASP A 17 2.63 7.90 -3.26
C ASP A 17 2.47 6.41 -3.58
N TYR A 18 1.75 5.68 -2.73
CA TYR A 18 1.44 4.27 -2.95
C TYR A 18 0.69 4.03 -4.27
N THR A 19 -0.38 4.78 -4.53
CA THR A 19 -1.19 4.63 -5.75
C THR A 19 -0.39 4.99 -7.01
N THR A 20 0.52 5.96 -6.93
CA THR A 20 1.46 6.29 -8.01
C THR A 20 2.39 5.12 -8.32
N ILE A 21 2.91 4.43 -7.29
CA ILE A 21 3.76 3.24 -7.46
C ILE A 21 2.96 2.08 -8.04
N HIS A 22 1.79 1.78 -7.49
CA HIS A 22 0.85 0.78 -7.99
C HIS A 22 0.55 1.00 -9.48
N ASP A 23 0.13 2.21 -9.85
CA ASP A 23 -0.20 2.55 -11.24
C ASP A 23 1.04 2.47 -12.14
N GLY A 24 2.22 2.83 -11.62
CA GLY A 24 3.49 2.67 -12.32
C GLY A 24 3.80 1.22 -12.70
N ILE A 25 3.46 0.26 -11.83
CA ILE A 25 3.68 -1.18 -12.01
C ILE A 25 2.58 -1.81 -12.90
N PHE A 26 1.31 -1.52 -12.61
CA PHE A 26 0.17 -2.24 -13.19
C PHE A 26 -0.59 -1.47 -14.29
N LYS A 27 -0.68 -0.14 -14.24
CA LYS A 27 -1.48 0.66 -15.21
C LYS A 27 -0.83 0.76 -16.58
N LYS A 28 0.51 0.73 -16.65
CA LYS A 28 1.23 0.65 -17.93
C LYS A 28 1.16 -0.74 -18.58
N THR A 29 0.77 -1.76 -17.81
CA THR A 29 0.73 -3.17 -18.21
C THR A 29 -0.72 -3.69 -18.36
N LEU A 30 -1.71 -2.87 -17.98
CA LEU A 30 -3.15 -3.11 -18.13
C LEU A 30 -3.71 -3.03 -19.57
N ARG A 31 -2.87 -2.89 -20.61
CA ARG A 31 -3.29 -3.28 -21.99
C ARG A 31 -3.27 -4.81 -22.12
N LYS A 32 -4.26 -5.45 -21.49
CA LYS A 32 -4.78 -6.82 -21.70
C LYS A 32 -3.81 -8.01 -21.60
N THR A 33 -2.56 -7.82 -21.24
CA THR A 33 -1.63 -8.93 -21.09
C THR A 33 -0.88 -8.70 -19.79
N VAL A 34 -1.02 -9.63 -18.84
CA VAL A 34 -0.12 -9.72 -17.67
C VAL A 34 1.28 -9.41 -18.17
N PRO A 35 1.99 -8.42 -17.60
CA PRO A 35 3.30 -8.05 -18.10
C PRO A 35 4.18 -9.28 -18.16
N ILE A 36 4.51 -9.71 -19.37
CA ILE A 36 5.66 -10.56 -19.59
C ILE A 36 6.84 -9.68 -19.14
N PRO A 37 7.54 -10.03 -18.06
CA PRO A 37 8.75 -9.29 -17.70
C PRO A 37 9.66 -9.27 -18.94
N PHE A 38 10.43 -8.20 -19.16
CA PHE A 38 11.49 -8.08 -20.19
C PHE A 38 11.17 -7.47 -21.58
N LEU A 39 9.95 -6.98 -21.89
CA LEU A 39 9.69 -6.36 -23.22
C LEU A 39 9.62 -4.82 -23.26
N PHE A 40 9.52 -4.11 -22.14
CA PHE A 40 9.40 -2.64 -22.12
C PHE A 40 10.28 -2.00 -21.05
N LYS A 41 10.68 -0.73 -21.26
CA LYS A 41 11.53 0.15 -20.43
C LYS A 41 11.89 -0.40 -19.04
N ALA A 42 13.19 -0.48 -18.73
CA ALA A 42 13.70 -0.91 -17.43
C ALA A 42 12.98 -0.18 -16.28
N ILE A 43 12.11 -0.90 -15.59
CA ILE A 43 11.51 -0.43 -14.34
C ILE A 43 12.59 -0.56 -13.27
N ASN A 44 12.91 0.55 -12.58
CA ASN A 44 13.85 0.52 -11.47
C ASN A 44 13.15 -0.05 -10.22
N PHE A 45 13.06 -1.38 -10.14
CA PHE A 45 12.37 -2.06 -9.04
C PHE A 45 13.02 -1.80 -7.67
N GLN A 46 14.32 -1.52 -7.63
CA GLN A 46 15.02 -1.14 -6.39
C GLN A 46 14.51 0.20 -5.84
N GLU A 47 14.37 1.21 -6.70
CA GLU A 47 13.81 2.51 -6.32
C GLU A 47 12.35 2.37 -5.85
N LEU A 48 11.56 1.52 -6.51
CA LEU A 48 10.17 1.25 -6.10
C LEU A 48 10.10 0.56 -4.73
N GLU A 49 10.98 -0.41 -4.47
CA GLU A 49 11.05 -1.09 -3.17
C GLU A 49 11.37 -0.09 -2.04
N GLN A 50 12.33 0.81 -2.27
CA GLN A 50 12.69 1.86 -1.31
C GLN A 50 11.51 2.81 -1.04
N LYS A 51 10.82 3.28 -2.08
CA LYS A 51 9.64 4.15 -1.91
C LYS A 51 8.52 3.44 -1.16
N LEU A 52 8.26 2.17 -1.46
CA LEU A 52 7.27 1.38 -0.73
C LEU A 52 7.66 1.18 0.75
N GLN A 53 8.96 1.05 1.04
CA GLN A 53 9.43 0.99 2.43
C GLN A 53 9.19 2.30 3.18
N THR A 54 9.40 3.45 2.53
CA THR A 54 9.06 4.76 3.10
C THR A 54 7.57 4.85 3.41
N VAL A 55 6.71 4.49 2.44
CA VAL A 55 5.25 4.44 2.66
C VAL A 55 4.89 3.53 3.83
N HIS A 56 5.45 2.31 3.89
CA HIS A 56 5.19 1.37 4.99
C HIS A 56 5.55 1.95 6.36
N ASN A 57 6.71 2.60 6.46
CA ASN A 57 7.17 3.23 7.70
C ASN A 57 6.25 4.39 8.12
N ASP A 58 5.83 5.22 7.18
CA ASP A 58 4.92 6.34 7.44
C ASP A 58 3.55 5.84 7.93
N LEU A 59 2.97 4.85 7.26
CA LEU A 59 1.72 4.23 7.68
C LEU A 59 1.80 3.62 9.09
N SER A 60 2.90 2.91 9.37
CA SER A 60 3.14 2.34 10.70
C SER A 60 3.25 3.42 11.78
N ARG A 61 3.92 4.55 11.46
CA ARG A 61 4.00 5.71 12.35
C ARG A 61 2.61 6.30 12.62
N TYR A 62 1.80 6.51 11.58
CA TYR A 62 0.44 7.06 11.74
C TYR A 62 -0.44 6.15 12.59
N LYS A 63 -0.37 4.83 12.38
CA LYS A 63 -1.08 3.86 13.22
C LYS A 63 -0.68 3.99 14.69
N THR A 64 0.61 4.14 14.99
CA THR A 64 1.07 4.34 16.37
C THR A 64 0.53 5.64 16.95
N GLN A 65 0.64 6.76 16.23
CA GLN A 65 0.12 8.05 16.67
C GLN A 65 -1.39 8.02 16.98
N VAL A 66 -2.19 7.35 16.14
CA VAL A 66 -3.63 7.21 16.38
C VAL A 66 -3.93 6.26 17.54
N ASN A 67 -3.12 5.22 17.75
CA ASN A 67 -3.24 4.39 18.95
C ASN A 67 -2.98 5.19 20.24
N ASP A 68 -1.98 6.07 20.24
CA ASP A 68 -1.66 6.91 21.39
C ASP A 68 -2.81 7.90 21.68
N ILE A 69 -3.36 8.53 20.64
CA ILE A 69 -4.55 9.39 20.71
C ILE A 69 -5.77 8.63 21.26
N ARG A 70 -5.97 7.39 20.81
CA ARG A 70 -7.07 6.54 21.27
C ARG A 70 -6.93 6.21 22.76
N GLN A 71 -5.71 5.93 23.22
CA GLN A 71 -5.43 5.59 24.62
C GLN A 71 -5.51 6.80 25.56
N SER A 72 -5.18 8.00 25.08
CA SER A 72 -5.31 9.23 25.86
C SER A 72 -6.77 9.68 26.05
N GLY A 73 -7.71 9.16 25.25
CA GLY A 73 -9.11 9.54 25.27
C GLY A 73 -9.38 10.96 24.73
N SER A 74 -8.42 11.56 24.01
CA SER A 74 -8.51 12.94 23.53
C SER A 74 -9.38 13.12 22.29
N GLU A 75 -9.75 12.02 21.61
CA GLU A 75 -10.51 12.01 20.36
C GLU A 75 -11.55 10.88 20.39
N ASP A 76 -12.47 10.90 19.42
CA ASP A 76 -13.50 9.87 19.26
C ASP A 76 -12.88 8.49 18.97
N ILE A 77 -13.12 7.54 19.89
CA ILE A 77 -12.62 6.15 19.83
C ILE A 77 -13.08 5.45 18.55
N ASN A 78 -14.30 5.68 18.09
CA ASN A 78 -14.81 5.04 16.88
C ASN A 78 -14.06 5.53 15.64
N LYS A 79 -13.77 6.84 15.57
CA LYS A 79 -12.94 7.40 14.49
C LYS A 79 -11.53 6.83 14.50
N CYS A 80 -10.93 6.70 15.69
CA CYS A 80 -9.61 6.10 15.83
C CYS A 80 -9.60 4.62 15.39
N ASN A 81 -10.63 3.84 15.74
CA ASN A 81 -10.73 2.44 15.36
C ASN A 81 -10.89 2.25 13.84
N ILE A 82 -11.75 3.04 13.20
CA ILE A 82 -11.92 3.02 11.74
C ILE A 82 -10.62 3.40 11.04
N PHE A 83 -9.92 4.43 11.54
CA PHE A 83 -8.62 4.84 11.01
C PHE A 83 -7.60 3.69 11.10
N ILE A 84 -7.46 3.07 12.27
CA ILE A 84 -6.50 1.98 12.49
C ILE A 84 -6.81 0.80 11.58
N GLU A 85 -8.09 0.41 11.45
CA GLU A 85 -8.50 -0.68 10.57
C GLU A 85 -8.16 -0.39 9.11
N TYR A 86 -8.45 0.83 8.63
CA TYR A 86 -8.10 1.27 7.28
C TYR A 86 -6.59 1.18 7.03
N VAL A 87 -5.79 1.74 7.96
CA VAL A 87 -4.32 1.73 7.85
C VAL A 87 -3.75 0.32 7.89
N ASP A 88 -4.32 -0.59 8.70
CA ASP A 88 -3.89 -1.99 8.74
C ASP A 88 -4.09 -2.72 7.42
N LYS A 89 -5.24 -2.51 6.76
CA LYS A 89 -5.48 -3.07 5.42
C LYS A 89 -4.52 -2.47 4.38
N LEU A 90 -4.27 -1.16 4.45
CA LEU A 90 -3.35 -0.50 3.54
C LEU A 90 -1.90 -0.96 3.74
N ILE A 91 -1.42 -1.11 4.98
CA ILE A 91 -0.10 -1.67 5.30
C ILE A 91 0.06 -3.05 4.68
N TYR A 92 -0.95 -3.92 4.84
CA TYR A 92 -0.91 -5.27 4.27
C TYR A 92 -0.80 -5.24 2.74
N ALA A 93 -1.56 -4.36 2.06
CA ALA A 93 -1.46 -4.18 0.62
C ALA A 93 -0.06 -3.68 0.18
N VAL A 94 0.52 -2.71 0.92
CA VAL A 94 1.89 -2.21 0.66
C VAL A 94 2.91 -3.33 0.80
N GLN A 95 2.83 -4.16 1.85
CA GLN A 95 3.75 -5.28 2.07
C GLN A 95 3.69 -6.32 0.95
N LEU A 96 2.49 -6.64 0.45
CA LEU A 96 2.34 -7.54 -0.69
C LEU A 96 2.98 -6.95 -1.96
N LEU A 97 2.80 -5.65 -2.21
CA LEU A 97 3.41 -4.97 -3.34
C LEU A 97 4.94 -4.88 -3.22
N GLN A 98 5.48 -4.71 -2.02
CA GLN A 98 6.92 -4.81 -1.75
C GLN A 98 7.43 -6.21 -2.12
N GLY A 99 6.73 -7.27 -1.70
CA GLY A 99 7.07 -8.64 -2.05
C GLY A 99 7.10 -8.89 -3.57
N ILE A 100 6.08 -8.39 -4.29
CA ILE A 100 6.04 -8.46 -5.76
C ILE A 100 7.24 -7.73 -6.36
N THR A 101 7.47 -6.49 -5.94
CA THR A 101 8.53 -5.61 -6.46
C THR A 101 9.91 -6.22 -6.24
N ARG A 102 10.16 -6.76 -5.03
CA ARG A 102 11.42 -7.44 -4.68
C ARG A 102 11.65 -8.70 -5.52
N ASN A 103 10.62 -9.53 -5.70
CA ASN A 103 10.75 -10.73 -6.52
C ASN A 103 10.99 -10.39 -7.99
N LEU A 104 10.37 -9.33 -8.51
CA LEU A 104 10.64 -8.83 -9.86
C LEU A 104 12.07 -8.26 -9.98
N PHE A 105 12.56 -7.57 -8.95
CA PHE A 105 13.94 -7.12 -8.87
C PHE A 105 14.92 -8.31 -8.93
N LEU A 106 14.78 -9.31 -8.06
CA LEU A 106 15.63 -10.50 -8.04
C LEU A 106 15.62 -11.21 -9.41
N LYS A 107 14.44 -11.35 -10.00
CA LYS A 107 14.29 -11.92 -11.34
C LYS A 107 15.00 -11.12 -12.42
N SER A 108 14.98 -9.78 -12.33
CA SER A 108 15.75 -8.92 -13.23
C SER A 108 17.27 -9.07 -13.08
N GLN A 109 17.74 -9.54 -11.92
CA GLN A 109 19.15 -9.84 -11.64
C GLN A 109 19.55 -11.28 -12.02
N GLY A 110 18.65 -12.05 -12.65
CA GLY A 110 18.91 -13.42 -13.09
C GLY A 110 18.44 -14.52 -12.12
N ASP A 111 17.77 -14.17 -11.02
CA ASP A 111 17.17 -15.14 -10.13
C ASP A 111 15.88 -15.75 -10.75
N ASN A 112 15.98 -17.01 -11.18
CA ASN A 112 14.87 -17.72 -11.81
C ASN A 112 14.00 -18.54 -10.83
N THR A 113 14.19 -18.36 -9.52
CA THR A 113 13.37 -19.06 -8.50
C THR A 113 11.93 -18.56 -8.48
N TYR A 114 11.69 -17.29 -8.80
CA TYR A 114 10.36 -16.69 -8.82
C TYR A 114 9.53 -17.13 -10.04
N LYS A 115 8.60 -18.06 -9.79
CA LYS A 115 7.77 -18.68 -10.84
C LYS A 115 6.54 -17.84 -11.17
N LEU A 116 6.02 -18.03 -12.39
CA LEU A 116 4.79 -17.36 -12.83
C LEU A 116 3.57 -17.73 -11.97
N SER A 117 3.50 -18.97 -11.47
CA SER A 117 2.44 -19.41 -10.56
C SER A 117 2.46 -18.65 -9.23
N GLU A 118 3.64 -18.47 -8.65
CA GLU A 118 3.85 -17.71 -7.41
C GLU A 118 3.54 -16.22 -7.63
N HIS A 119 3.92 -15.69 -8.79
CA HIS A 119 3.58 -14.32 -9.16
C HIS A 119 2.06 -14.11 -9.24
N THR A 120 1.36 -14.99 -9.96
CA THR A 120 -0.10 -14.94 -10.11
C THR A 120 -0.79 -15.02 -8.75
N GLU A 121 -0.36 -15.91 -7.86
CA GLU A 121 -0.92 -16.04 -6.53
C GLU A 121 -0.70 -14.78 -5.68
N LEU A 122 0.51 -14.21 -5.72
CA LEU A 122 0.85 -13.03 -4.95
C LEU A 122 0.08 -11.79 -5.45
N VAL A 123 -0.08 -11.65 -6.78
CA VAL A 123 -0.92 -10.59 -7.38
C VAL A 123 -2.38 -10.74 -6.96
N LYS A 124 -2.94 -11.95 -6.96
CA LYS A 124 -4.32 -12.18 -6.50
C LYS A 124 -4.53 -11.80 -5.04
N ARG A 125 -3.57 -12.16 -4.16
CA ARG A 125 -3.60 -11.75 -2.75
C ARG A 125 -3.50 -10.23 -2.61
N TYR A 126 -2.66 -9.60 -3.42
CA TYR A 126 -2.50 -8.16 -3.46
C TYR A 126 -3.80 -7.46 -3.89
N GLU A 127 -4.45 -7.89 -4.97
CA GLU A 127 -5.75 -7.37 -5.41
C GLU A 127 -6.82 -7.48 -4.32
N THR A 128 -6.87 -8.64 -3.64
CA THR A 128 -7.79 -8.83 -2.50
C THR A 128 -7.49 -7.86 -1.35
N ALA A 129 -6.22 -7.57 -1.08
CA ALA A 129 -5.84 -6.58 -0.07
C ALA A 129 -6.17 -5.15 -0.49
N VAL A 130 -6.07 -4.84 -1.78
CA VAL A 130 -6.48 -3.55 -2.35
C VAL A 130 -7.97 -3.31 -2.14
N ASP A 131 -8.79 -4.29 -2.52
CA ASP A 131 -10.25 -4.22 -2.32
C ASP A 131 -10.61 -4.03 -0.83
N ALA A 132 -9.87 -4.68 0.07
CA ALA A 132 -10.12 -4.58 1.50
C ALA A 132 -9.96 -3.15 2.03
N TYR A 133 -8.86 -2.44 1.73
CA TYR A 133 -8.73 -1.05 2.19
C TYR A 133 -9.65 -0.11 1.40
N TYR A 134 -9.89 -0.38 0.12
CA TYR A 134 -10.76 0.44 -0.71
C TYR A 134 -12.21 0.44 -0.18
N SER A 135 -12.72 -0.73 0.21
CA SER A 135 -14.06 -0.87 0.81
C SER A 135 -14.22 -0.15 2.17
N LEU A 136 -13.10 0.13 2.85
CA LEU A 136 -13.08 0.94 4.08
C LEU A 136 -12.96 2.44 3.79
N GLY A 137 -12.61 2.84 2.56
CA GLY A 137 -12.45 4.23 2.15
C GLY A 137 -13.72 5.05 2.35
N ASP A 138 -14.90 4.50 2.02
CA ASP A 138 -16.17 5.19 2.23
C ASP A 138 -16.47 5.41 3.71
N LYS A 139 -16.18 4.41 4.56
CA LYS A 139 -16.31 4.55 6.01
C LYS A 139 -15.35 5.61 6.54
N MET A 140 -14.11 5.62 6.04
CA MET A 140 -13.10 6.62 6.40
C MET A 140 -13.56 8.03 6.02
N ASN A 141 -14.08 8.22 4.81
CA ASN A 141 -14.60 9.50 4.34
C ASN A 141 -15.77 9.98 5.22
N SER A 142 -16.66 9.08 5.65
CA SER A 142 -17.81 9.43 6.49
C SER A 142 -17.44 9.95 7.89
N VAL A 143 -16.27 9.58 8.42
CA VAL A 143 -15.85 10.00 9.77
C VAL A 143 -14.95 11.24 9.79
N PHE A 144 -14.42 11.62 8.62
CA PHE A 144 -13.56 12.78 8.40
C PHE A 144 -14.21 13.88 7.54
N SER A 145 -15.49 13.73 7.17
CA SER A 145 -16.31 14.75 6.49
C SER A 145 -16.85 15.82 7.44
#